data_AF-A0A2R6D553-F1
#
_entry.id   AF-A0A2R6D553-F1
#
_cell.length_a   1.000
_cell.length_b   1.000
_cell.length_c   1.000
_cell.angle_alpha   90.00
_cell.angle_beta   90.00
_cell.angle_gamma   90.00
#
_symmetry.space_group_name_H-M   'P 1'
#
loop_
_entity.id
_entity.type
_entity.pdbx_description
1 polymer ?
#
loop_
_entity_poly.entity_id
_entity_poly.type
_entity_poly.pdbx_seq_one_letter_code
_entity_poly.pdbx_strand_id
1 'polypeptide(L)'
;MTDYGNIDVEQFFTGDPIEDWLDLKRREDISTGTVDSLVQKLQTNSDGTAFQQFLSNRDVGVLDATVMDLYDYRDFIREVNSKREMKNKLSEVSTFYNDMRRLKQTDSNPAAFVLSRTDTRVKLPNREYHTVEAMGDFLAFIPHPQMQTMCLCYLKYGLRRGAVVNIDLCCVNIDDPRYRPILMNAISNFIGRYAAVRIPYIFTETSAQMMWLMVRNVATETSATTMSYFRSTTR
;
A
#
# COMPACT_ATOMS: atom_id res chain seq x y z
N MET A 1 -4.00 19.25 31.34
CA MET A 1 -4.80 19.74 30.21
C MET A 1 -4.17 19.17 28.96
N THR A 2 -4.92 18.47 28.11
CA THR A 2 -4.40 18.17 26.77
C THR A 2 -4.26 19.49 26.02
N ASP A 3 -3.39 19.55 25.01
CA ASP A 3 -3.19 20.75 24.17
C ASP A 3 -4.47 21.19 23.41
N TYR A 4 -5.54 20.40 23.52
CA TYR A 4 -6.81 20.58 22.82
C TYR A 4 -8.01 20.81 23.76
N GLY A 5 -7.79 21.04 25.06
CA GLY A 5 -8.84 21.29 26.04
C GLY A 5 -9.51 20.02 26.58
N ASN A 6 -10.67 20.18 27.24
CA ASN A 6 -11.38 19.04 27.82
C ASN A 6 -12.18 18.32 26.71
N ILE A 7 -11.50 17.46 25.96
CA ILE A 7 -12.16 16.60 24.97
C ILE A 7 -12.73 15.39 25.71
N ASP A 8 -14.04 15.21 25.62
CA ASP A 8 -14.81 14.13 26.25
C ASP A 8 -14.65 12.81 25.47
N VAL A 9 -13.41 12.32 25.33
CA VAL A 9 -13.10 11.02 24.69
C VAL A 9 -13.34 9.84 25.62
N GLU A 10 -13.41 10.08 26.94
CA GLU A 10 -13.62 9.03 27.94
C GLU A 10 -15.02 8.39 27.83
N GLN A 11 -16.02 9.13 27.31
CA GLN A 11 -17.38 8.62 27.04
C GLN A 11 -17.47 7.67 25.84
N PHE A 12 -16.38 7.48 25.09
CA PHE A 12 -16.40 6.70 23.85
C PHE A 12 -16.18 5.20 24.07
N PHE A 13 -15.57 4.80 25.18
CA PHE A 13 -15.25 3.41 25.49
C PHE A 13 -16.29 2.83 26.44
N THR A 14 -17.33 2.23 25.89
CA THR A 14 -18.46 1.68 26.67
C THR A 14 -18.71 0.20 26.40
N GLY A 15 -18.04 -0.36 25.40
CA GLY A 15 -18.19 -1.76 24.99
C GLY A 15 -16.85 -2.47 24.92
N ASP A 16 -16.59 -3.08 23.77
CA ASP A 16 -15.35 -3.78 23.49
C ASP A 16 -14.24 -2.75 23.18
N PRO A 17 -13.16 -2.67 23.99
CA PRO A 17 -12.09 -1.70 23.79
C PRO A 17 -11.45 -1.74 22.40
N ILE A 18 -11.39 -2.92 21.77
CA ILE A 18 -10.84 -3.04 20.41
C ILE A 18 -11.82 -2.50 19.38
N GLU A 19 -13.10 -2.83 19.47
CA GLU A 19 -14.11 -2.30 18.54
C GLU A 19 -14.23 -0.78 18.66
N ASP A 20 -14.31 -0.25 19.88
CA ASP A 20 -14.40 1.19 20.13
C ASP A 20 -13.16 1.93 19.57
N TRP A 21 -11.97 1.33 19.70
CA TRP A 21 -10.74 1.88 19.10
C TRP A 21 -10.74 1.77 17.57
N LEU A 22 -11.21 0.66 17.00
CA LEU A 22 -11.32 0.48 15.56
C LEU A 22 -12.34 1.46 14.96
N ASP A 23 -13.42 1.77 15.65
CA ASP A 23 -14.40 2.79 15.27
C ASP A 23 -13.79 4.19 15.26
N LEU A 24 -12.95 4.50 16.26
CA LEU A 24 -12.17 5.73 16.25
C LEU A 24 -11.24 5.76 15.04
N LYS A 25 -10.54 4.66 14.75
CA LYS A 25 -9.69 4.54 13.56
C LYS A 25 -10.46 4.68 12.25
N ARG A 26 -11.69 4.18 12.13
CA ARG A 26 -12.55 4.39 10.95
C ARG A 26 -12.93 5.86 10.74
N ARG A 27 -12.92 6.67 11.81
CA ARG A 27 -13.19 8.12 11.76
C ARG A 27 -11.93 8.94 11.51
N GLU A 28 -10.75 8.41 11.81
CA GLU A 28 -9.49 8.95 11.31
C GLU A 28 -9.46 8.75 9.79
N ASP A 29 -8.94 9.73 9.03
CA ASP A 29 -8.87 9.70 7.55
C ASP A 29 -7.80 8.68 7.07
N ILE A 30 -7.95 7.43 7.48
CA ILE A 30 -7.09 6.30 7.14
C ILE A 30 -7.78 5.40 6.13
N SER A 31 -6.98 4.69 5.33
CA SER A 31 -7.53 3.82 4.30
C SER A 31 -8.31 2.65 4.89
N THR A 32 -9.41 2.26 4.24
CA THR A 32 -10.23 1.10 4.63
C THR A 32 -9.39 -0.17 4.75
N GLY A 33 -8.47 -0.41 3.80
CA GLY A 33 -7.57 -1.57 3.85
C GLY A 33 -6.62 -1.56 5.06
N THR A 34 -6.32 -0.40 5.63
CA THR A 34 -5.57 -0.30 6.90
C THR A 34 -6.43 -0.76 8.07
N VAL A 35 -7.69 -0.30 8.13
CA VAL A 35 -8.65 -0.73 9.16
C VAL A 35 -8.87 -2.24 9.08
N ASP A 36 -9.10 -2.79 7.89
CA ASP A 36 -9.28 -4.23 7.69
C ASP A 36 -8.06 -5.03 8.18
N SER A 37 -6.86 -4.51 7.92
CA SER A 37 -5.62 -5.11 8.44
C SER A 37 -5.54 -5.05 9.97
N LEU A 38 -6.02 -3.98 10.61
CA LEU A 38 -6.08 -3.88 12.06
C LEU A 38 -7.10 -4.86 12.66
N VAL A 39 -8.30 -4.96 12.06
CA VAL A 39 -9.32 -5.96 12.43
C VAL A 39 -8.72 -7.36 12.41
N GLN A 40 -7.98 -7.70 11.34
CA GLN A 40 -7.34 -9.01 11.19
C GLN A 40 -6.26 -9.33 12.23
N LYS A 41 -5.61 -8.31 12.78
CA LYS A 41 -4.51 -8.47 13.76
C LYS A 41 -5.02 -8.40 15.20
N LEU A 42 -6.03 -7.60 15.46
CA LEU A 42 -6.50 -7.31 16.81
C LEU A 42 -7.76 -8.11 17.16
N GLN A 43 -8.75 -8.18 16.27
CA GLN A 43 -10.08 -8.69 16.60
C GLN A 43 -10.28 -10.13 16.13
N THR A 44 -10.18 -10.40 14.82
CA THR A 44 -10.50 -11.73 14.26
C THR A 44 -9.58 -12.12 13.13
N ASN A 45 -9.08 -13.36 13.14
CA ASN A 45 -8.28 -13.93 12.06
C ASN A 45 -8.66 -15.39 11.82
N SER A 46 -8.58 -15.85 10.57
CA SER A 46 -8.82 -17.26 10.22
C SER A 46 -7.90 -18.21 10.98
N ASP A 47 -6.68 -17.75 11.25
CA ASP A 47 -5.64 -18.57 11.87
C ASP A 47 -5.71 -18.51 13.41
N GLY A 48 -6.72 -17.83 13.99
CA GLY A 48 -6.88 -17.63 15.44
C GLY A 48 -5.82 -16.75 16.08
N THR A 49 -4.96 -16.11 15.27
CA THR A 49 -3.81 -15.30 15.71
C THR A 49 -4.15 -13.84 15.98
N ALA A 50 -5.43 -13.46 15.90
CA ALA A 50 -5.85 -12.15 16.35
C ALA A 50 -5.71 -12.04 17.87
N PHE A 51 -5.30 -10.88 18.35
CA PHE A 51 -4.98 -10.67 19.76
C PHE A 51 -6.17 -10.95 20.69
N GLN A 52 -7.34 -10.41 20.37
CA GLN A 52 -8.57 -10.60 21.14
C GLN A 52 -9.01 -12.05 21.16
N GLN A 53 -9.03 -12.73 20.00
CA GLN A 53 -9.34 -14.16 19.93
C GLN A 53 -8.44 -14.99 20.82
N PHE A 54 -7.13 -14.71 20.79
CA PHE A 54 -6.16 -15.40 21.65
C PHE A 54 -6.48 -15.21 23.13
N LEU A 55 -6.80 -13.99 23.56
CA LEU A 55 -7.11 -13.69 24.96
C LEU A 55 -8.49 -14.22 25.39
N SER A 56 -9.50 -14.16 24.52
CA SER A 56 -10.83 -14.70 24.78
C SER A 56 -10.78 -16.21 25.06
N ASN A 57 -9.91 -16.96 24.37
CA ASN A 57 -9.70 -18.38 24.65
C ASN A 57 -9.10 -18.66 26.04
N ARG A 58 -8.54 -17.64 26.70
CA ARG A 58 -7.95 -17.71 28.05
C ARG A 58 -8.79 -17.00 29.10
N ASP A 59 -9.97 -16.48 28.72
CA ASP A 59 -10.86 -15.70 29.57
C ASP A 59 -10.18 -14.44 30.17
N VAL A 60 -9.33 -13.79 29.37
CA VAL A 60 -8.61 -12.56 29.75
C VAL A 60 -9.14 -11.38 28.94
N GLY A 61 -9.47 -10.29 29.63
CA GLY A 61 -9.84 -9.02 29.00
C GLY A 61 -8.65 -8.37 28.28
N VAL A 62 -8.90 -7.70 27.17
CA VAL A 62 -7.84 -7.06 26.36
C VAL A 62 -7.05 -6.03 27.19
N LEU A 63 -7.73 -5.21 28.00
CA LEU A 63 -7.05 -4.21 28.83
C LEU A 63 -6.39 -4.80 30.08
N ASP A 64 -6.78 -6.01 30.48
CA ASP A 64 -6.28 -6.72 31.66
C ASP A 64 -5.07 -7.61 31.36
N ALA A 65 -4.70 -7.77 30.08
CA ALA A 65 -3.62 -8.66 29.68
C ALA A 65 -2.27 -8.21 30.27
N THR A 66 -1.57 -9.17 30.87
CA THR A 66 -0.30 -8.93 31.54
C THR A 66 0.89 -9.08 30.60
N VAL A 67 2.08 -8.67 31.05
CA VAL A 67 3.32 -8.91 30.29
C VAL A 67 3.52 -10.40 29.95
N MET A 68 3.08 -11.32 30.83
CA MET A 68 3.18 -12.75 30.57
C MET A 68 2.22 -13.20 29.46
N ASP A 69 0.99 -12.70 29.45
CA ASP A 69 0.03 -12.97 28.38
C ASP A 69 0.55 -12.50 27.02
N LEU A 70 1.26 -11.36 26.99
CA LEU A 70 1.87 -10.85 25.76
C LEU A 70 3.11 -11.65 25.34
N TYR A 71 3.85 -12.26 26.27
CA TYR A 71 4.90 -13.21 25.94
C TYR A 71 4.33 -14.49 25.35
N ASP A 72 3.27 -15.03 25.95
CA ASP A 72 2.56 -16.21 25.44
C ASP A 72 1.96 -15.92 24.06
N TYR A 73 1.35 -14.74 23.87
CA TYR A 73 0.82 -14.31 22.57
C TYR A 73 1.93 -14.21 21.53
N ARG A 74 3.09 -13.61 21.86
CA ARG A 74 4.25 -13.55 20.98
C ARG A 74 4.67 -14.95 20.55
N ASP A 75 4.79 -15.88 21.50
CA ASP A 75 5.27 -17.23 21.22
C ASP A 75 4.26 -18.00 20.37
N PHE A 76 2.96 -17.86 20.65
CA PHE A 76 1.88 -18.41 19.84
C PHE A 76 1.93 -17.90 18.38
N ILE A 77 1.96 -16.58 18.15
CA ILE A 77 2.00 -16.06 16.78
C ILE A 77 3.34 -16.35 16.08
N ARG A 78 4.42 -16.61 16.84
CA ARG A 78 5.72 -16.99 16.28
C ARG A 78 5.71 -18.41 15.72
N GLU A 79 4.91 -19.30 16.29
CA GLU A 79 4.74 -20.67 15.78
C GLU A 79 3.99 -20.69 14.45
N VAL A 80 2.98 -19.81 14.31
CA VAL A 80 2.09 -19.78 13.13
C VAL A 80 2.59 -18.83 12.04
N ASN A 81 3.20 -17.71 12.40
CA ASN A 81 3.53 -16.63 11.46
C ASN A 81 5.04 -16.43 11.27
N SER A 82 5.41 -15.80 10.15
CA SER A 82 6.79 -15.38 9.92
C SER A 82 7.27 -14.38 10.98
N LYS A 83 8.58 -14.30 11.23
CA LYS A 83 9.17 -13.30 12.17
C LYS A 83 8.72 -11.87 11.87
N ARG A 84 8.59 -11.52 10.58
CA ARG A 84 8.13 -10.19 10.15
C ARG A 84 6.69 -9.97 10.55
N GLU A 85 5.85 -10.97 10.34
CA GLU A 85 4.42 -10.87 10.62
C GLU A 85 4.13 -10.87 12.13
N MET A 86 4.83 -11.71 12.91
CA MET A 86 4.85 -11.65 14.38
C MET A 86 5.21 -10.22 14.85
N LYS A 87 6.27 -9.63 14.30
CA LYS A 87 6.67 -8.25 14.63
C LYS A 87 5.56 -7.25 14.33
N ASN A 88 4.97 -7.34 13.13
CA ASN A 88 3.91 -6.43 12.71
C ASN A 88 2.72 -6.50 13.68
N LYS A 89 2.25 -7.71 14.00
CA LYS A 89 1.14 -7.93 14.94
C LYS A 89 1.43 -7.34 16.32
N LEU A 90 2.59 -7.65 16.92
CA LEU A 90 2.98 -7.08 18.22
C LEU A 90 3.13 -5.56 18.18
N SER A 91 3.58 -5.01 17.06
CA SER A 91 3.69 -3.56 16.90
C SER A 91 2.31 -2.90 16.89
N GLU A 92 1.31 -3.50 16.22
CA GLU A 92 -0.05 -2.96 16.26
C GLU A 92 -0.68 -3.08 17.65
N VAL A 93 -0.48 -4.20 18.36
CA VAL A 93 -0.95 -4.35 19.74
C VAL A 93 -0.30 -3.29 20.64
N SER A 94 1.00 -3.03 20.46
CA SER A 94 1.69 -1.95 21.16
C SER A 94 1.14 -0.57 20.81
N THR A 95 0.76 -0.32 19.56
CA THR A 95 0.12 0.95 19.14
C THR A 95 -1.25 1.09 19.80
N PHE A 96 -2.05 0.04 19.81
CA PHE A 96 -3.34 -0.02 20.50
C PHE A 96 -3.20 0.37 21.98
N TYR A 97 -2.31 -0.30 22.74
CA TYR A 97 -2.10 0.07 24.15
C TYR A 97 -1.56 1.49 24.33
N ASN A 98 -0.74 2.00 23.42
CA ASN A 98 -0.29 3.39 23.49
C ASN A 98 -1.44 4.38 23.35
N ASP A 99 -2.39 4.11 22.45
CA ASP A 99 -3.57 4.94 22.30
C ASP A 99 -4.51 4.78 23.51
N MET A 100 -4.71 3.57 24.03
CA MET A 100 -5.48 3.34 25.27
C MET A 100 -4.89 4.11 26.46
N ARG A 101 -3.56 4.17 26.58
CA ARG A 101 -2.90 4.99 27.62
C ARG A 101 -3.13 6.49 27.43
N ARG A 102 -3.06 6.99 26.19
CA ARG A 102 -3.34 8.40 25.89
C ARG A 102 -4.78 8.79 26.23
N LEU A 103 -5.70 7.85 26.04
CA LEU A 103 -7.13 7.97 26.35
C LEU A 103 -7.46 7.58 27.80
N LYS A 104 -6.43 7.33 28.62
CA LYS A 104 -6.51 6.93 30.05
C LYS A 104 -7.38 5.70 30.33
N GLN A 105 -7.52 4.80 29.36
CA GLN A 105 -8.21 3.51 29.53
C GLN A 105 -7.32 2.46 30.20
N THR A 106 -6.00 2.68 30.20
CA THR A 106 -5.02 1.82 30.89
C THR A 106 -3.79 2.64 31.26
N ASP A 107 -3.08 2.25 32.30
CA ASP A 107 -1.87 2.95 32.75
C ASP A 107 -0.59 2.44 32.06
N SER A 108 -0.64 1.24 31.47
CA SER A 108 0.55 0.50 31.04
C SER A 108 0.48 0.00 29.59
N ASN A 109 1.64 -0.25 29.00
CA ASN A 109 1.75 -0.84 27.67
C ASN A 109 2.62 -2.11 27.75
N PRO A 110 2.03 -3.26 28.12
CA PRO A 110 2.76 -4.52 28.24
C PRO A 110 3.34 -4.99 26.89
N ALA A 111 2.64 -4.72 25.78
CA ALA A 111 3.08 -5.11 24.45
C ALA A 111 4.36 -4.36 24.01
N ALA A 112 4.49 -3.08 24.32
CA ALA A 112 5.72 -2.32 24.05
C ALA A 112 6.93 -2.93 24.78
N PHE A 113 6.75 -3.37 26.02
CA PHE A 113 7.80 -4.04 26.79
C PHE A 113 8.22 -5.35 26.11
N VAL A 114 7.27 -6.23 25.77
CA VAL A 114 7.56 -7.50 25.10
C VAL A 114 8.21 -7.28 23.73
N LEU A 115 7.71 -6.33 22.95
CA LEU A 115 8.28 -5.97 21.64
C LEU A 115 9.73 -5.51 21.77
N SER A 116 10.06 -4.70 22.78
CA SER A 116 11.43 -4.22 23.03
C SER A 116 12.41 -5.35 23.38
N ARG A 117 11.91 -6.45 23.94
CA ARG A 117 12.68 -7.65 24.31
C ARG A 117 12.72 -8.71 23.22
N THR A 118 11.96 -8.52 22.14
CA THR A 118 11.89 -9.47 21.05
C THR A 118 12.92 -9.14 19.99
N ASP A 119 13.77 -10.11 19.62
CA ASP A 119 14.66 -9.93 18.47
C ASP A 119 13.83 -9.95 17.19
N THR A 120 13.65 -8.76 16.62
CA THR A 120 12.85 -8.53 15.42
C THR A 120 13.70 -8.27 14.18
N ARG A 121 14.99 -8.62 14.21
CA ARG A 121 15.86 -8.51 13.03
C ARG A 121 15.40 -9.51 11.96
N VAL A 122 14.84 -8.96 10.89
CA VAL A 122 14.46 -9.70 9.69
C VAL A 122 15.41 -9.31 8.58
N LYS A 123 16.09 -10.28 7.97
CA LYS A 123 16.87 -10.03 6.75
C LYS A 123 15.91 -9.60 5.65
N LEU A 124 16.20 -8.47 5.01
CA LEU A 124 15.45 -8.05 3.84
C LEU A 124 15.57 -9.15 2.77
N PRO A 125 14.50 -9.42 2.00
CA PRO A 125 14.57 -10.37 0.90
C PRO A 125 15.67 -9.92 -0.06
N ASN A 126 16.54 -10.86 -0.44
CA ASN A 126 17.58 -10.60 -1.42
C ASN A 126 16.90 -10.37 -2.76
N ARG A 127 16.95 -9.14 -3.28
CA ARG A 127 16.40 -8.80 -4.59
C ARG A 127 17.51 -8.98 -5.61
N GLU A 128 17.24 -9.76 -6.65
CA GLU A 128 18.18 -9.92 -7.75
C GLU A 128 18.35 -8.57 -8.47
N TYR A 129 19.59 -8.28 -8.86
CA TYR A 129 19.91 -7.12 -9.68
C TYR A 129 19.73 -7.49 -11.15
N HIS A 130 18.99 -6.68 -11.89
CA HIS A 130 18.83 -6.82 -13.34
C HIS A 130 19.44 -5.61 -14.04
N THR A 131 20.11 -5.83 -15.17
CA THR A 131 20.67 -4.73 -15.98
C THR A 131 19.56 -4.02 -16.76
N VAL A 132 19.86 -2.81 -17.25
CA VAL A 132 18.91 -2.03 -18.05
C VAL A 132 18.57 -2.74 -19.36
N GLU A 133 19.53 -3.43 -19.95
CA GLU A 133 19.36 -4.22 -21.18
C GLU A 133 18.38 -5.37 -20.95
N ALA A 134 18.58 -6.15 -19.88
CA ALA A 134 17.68 -7.25 -19.51
C ALA A 134 16.24 -6.75 -19.23
N MET A 135 16.11 -5.58 -18.59
CA MET A 135 14.81 -4.93 -18.39
C MET A 135 14.17 -4.49 -19.71
N GLY A 136 14.97 -4.00 -20.67
CA GLY A 136 14.53 -3.64 -22.02
C GLY A 136 14.04 -4.83 -22.82
N ASP A 137 14.77 -5.94 -22.79
CA ASP A 137 14.38 -7.20 -23.44
C ASP A 137 13.08 -7.75 -22.85
N PHE A 138 12.94 -7.70 -21.52
CA PHE A 138 11.71 -8.07 -20.84
C PHE A 138 10.53 -7.20 -21.29
N LEU A 139 10.71 -5.87 -21.39
CA LEU A 139 9.66 -4.98 -21.87
C LEU A 139 9.25 -5.30 -23.32
N ALA A 140 10.22 -5.55 -24.20
CA ALA A 140 9.97 -5.90 -25.60
C ALA A 140 9.22 -7.23 -25.75
N PHE A 141 9.40 -8.16 -24.82
CA PHE A 141 8.72 -9.46 -24.81
C PHE A 141 7.23 -9.39 -24.46
N ILE A 142 6.77 -8.35 -23.73
CA ILE A 142 5.37 -8.25 -23.30
C ILE A 142 4.45 -7.93 -24.50
N PRO A 143 3.53 -8.83 -24.88
CA PRO A 143 2.70 -8.63 -26.06
C PRO A 143 1.58 -7.61 -25.83
N HIS A 144 1.06 -7.53 -24.60
CA HIS A 144 -0.10 -6.70 -24.31
C HIS A 144 0.32 -5.23 -24.09
N PRO A 145 -0.15 -4.29 -24.93
CA PRO A 145 0.31 -2.90 -24.96
C PRO A 145 0.16 -2.17 -23.62
N GLN A 146 -0.95 -2.42 -22.92
CA GLN A 146 -1.21 -1.84 -21.59
C GLN A 146 -0.24 -2.38 -20.53
N MET A 147 0.06 -3.68 -20.56
CA MET A 147 0.94 -4.32 -19.58
C MET A 147 2.39 -3.85 -19.79
N GLN A 148 2.81 -3.77 -21.06
CA GLN A 148 4.11 -3.22 -21.43
C GLN A 148 4.26 -1.79 -20.92
N THR A 149 3.22 -0.97 -21.07
CA THR A 149 3.22 0.42 -20.59
C THR A 149 3.25 0.53 -19.08
N MET A 150 2.46 -0.27 -18.37
CA MET A 150 2.51 -0.35 -16.91
C MET A 150 3.89 -0.76 -16.41
N CYS A 151 4.49 -1.78 -17.03
CA CYS A 151 5.85 -2.23 -16.71
C CYS A 151 6.89 -1.15 -16.98
N LEU A 152 6.76 -0.39 -18.07
CA LEU A 152 7.64 0.75 -18.33
C LEU A 152 7.51 1.79 -17.21
N CYS A 153 6.29 2.11 -16.76
CA CYS A 153 6.09 3.04 -15.66
C CYS A 153 6.76 2.57 -14.35
N TYR A 154 6.73 1.26 -14.07
CA TYR A 154 7.44 0.69 -12.92
C TYR A 154 8.96 0.80 -13.05
N LEU A 155 9.50 0.47 -14.23
CA LEU A 155 10.95 0.42 -14.44
C LEU A 155 11.57 1.81 -14.58
N LYS A 156 10.92 2.70 -15.33
CA LYS A 156 11.44 4.05 -15.63
C LYS A 156 11.27 5.02 -14.46
N TYR A 157 10.12 4.98 -13.78
CA TYR A 157 9.77 5.97 -12.76
C TYR A 157 9.73 5.41 -11.33
N GLY A 158 9.86 4.09 -11.16
CA GLY A 158 9.83 3.46 -9.83
C GLY A 158 8.46 3.59 -9.14
N LEU A 159 7.38 3.82 -9.90
CA LEU A 159 6.05 4.01 -9.33
C LEU A 159 5.54 2.71 -8.69
N ARG A 160 4.79 2.84 -7.59
CA ARG A 160 4.10 1.69 -6.99
C ARG A 160 2.93 1.26 -7.87
N ARG A 161 2.60 -0.04 -7.85
CA ARG A 161 1.45 -0.61 -8.58
C ARG A 161 0.17 0.22 -8.43
N GLY A 162 -0.19 0.56 -7.19
CA GLY A 162 -1.38 1.36 -6.89
C GLY A 162 -1.36 2.77 -7.48
N ALA A 163 -0.18 3.38 -7.63
CA ALA A 163 -0.06 4.68 -8.28
C ALA A 163 -0.25 4.57 -9.80
N VAL A 164 0.36 3.57 -10.43
CA VAL A 164 0.29 3.38 -11.90
C VAL A 164 -1.12 3.10 -12.37
N VAL A 165 -1.88 2.27 -11.65
CA VAL A 165 -3.28 1.95 -12.02
C VAL A 165 -4.23 3.13 -11.88
N ASN A 166 -3.83 4.16 -11.14
CA ASN A 166 -4.63 5.38 -10.92
C ASN A 166 -4.19 6.54 -11.83
N ILE A 167 -3.22 6.34 -12.74
CA ILE A 167 -2.85 7.35 -13.73
C ILE A 167 -3.97 7.46 -14.75
N ASP A 168 -4.48 8.67 -14.94
CA ASP A 168 -5.47 8.99 -15.97
C ASP A 168 -4.88 9.97 -17.00
N LEU A 169 -5.57 10.19 -18.11
CA LEU A 169 -5.16 11.11 -19.18
C LEU A 169 -4.96 12.54 -18.69
N CYS A 170 -5.73 12.98 -17.68
CA CYS A 170 -5.55 14.29 -17.05
C CYS A 170 -4.21 14.42 -16.30
N CYS A 171 -3.58 13.31 -15.94
CA CYS A 171 -2.29 13.27 -15.25
C CYS A 171 -1.10 13.33 -16.22
N VAL A 172 -1.32 13.22 -17.53
CA VAL A 172 -0.26 13.13 -18.54
C VAL A 172 -0.27 14.38 -19.42
N ASN A 173 0.82 15.14 -19.38
CA ASN A 173 1.06 16.18 -20.38
C ASN A 173 1.79 15.58 -21.58
N ILE A 174 1.16 15.59 -22.74
CA ILE A 174 1.71 15.05 -23.98
C ILE A 174 1.99 16.23 -24.91
N ASP A 175 3.21 16.77 -24.81
CA ASP A 175 3.67 17.87 -25.65
C ASP A 175 4.65 17.35 -26.70
N ASP A 176 4.15 16.46 -27.56
CA ASP A 176 4.91 15.94 -28.69
C ASP A 176 4.04 15.99 -29.97
N PRO A 177 4.53 16.66 -31.05
CA PRO A 177 3.77 16.86 -32.28
C PRO A 177 3.22 15.58 -32.91
N ARG A 178 3.86 14.43 -32.68
CA ARG A 178 3.45 13.13 -33.25
C ARG A 178 2.14 12.63 -32.67
N TYR A 179 1.83 12.99 -31.42
CA TYR A 179 0.60 12.55 -30.75
C TYR A 179 -0.55 13.55 -30.90
N ARG A 180 -0.26 14.77 -31.37
CA ARG A 180 -1.25 15.82 -31.58
C ARG A 180 -2.44 15.39 -32.46
N PRO A 181 -2.26 14.67 -33.58
CA PRO A 181 -3.40 14.20 -34.40
C PRO A 181 -4.28 13.17 -33.67
N ILE A 182 -3.66 12.30 -32.87
CA ILE A 182 -4.36 11.24 -32.13
C ILE A 182 -5.17 11.85 -30.98
N LEU A 183 -4.59 12.81 -30.27
CA LEU A 183 -5.25 13.55 -29.19
C LEU A 183 -6.43 14.38 -29.71
N MET A 184 -6.26 15.08 -30.83
CA MET A 184 -7.35 15.88 -31.44
C MET A 184 -8.51 14.99 -31.92
N ASN A 185 -8.23 13.82 -32.49
CA ASN A 185 -9.26 12.83 -32.86
C ASN A 185 -9.95 12.22 -31.63
N ALA A 186 -9.21 11.91 -30.58
CA ALA A 186 -9.77 11.37 -29.33
C ALA A 186 -10.68 12.41 -28.64
N ILE A 187 -10.27 13.68 -28.58
CA ILE A 187 -11.08 14.78 -28.03
C ILE A 187 -12.35 14.97 -28.86
N SER A 188 -12.26 14.95 -30.20
CA SER A 188 -13.44 15.06 -31.07
C SER A 188 -14.44 13.90 -30.87
N ASN A 189 -13.95 12.68 -30.71
CA ASN A 189 -14.79 11.49 -30.43
C ASN A 189 -15.37 11.50 -29.01
N PHE A 190 -14.63 12.07 -28.05
CA PHE A 190 -15.10 12.25 -26.67
C PHE A 190 -16.21 13.30 -26.64
N ILE A 191 -16.02 14.48 -27.23
CA ILE A 191 -17.06 15.52 -27.29
C ILE A 191 -18.32 15.01 -28.04
N GLY A 192 -18.15 14.20 -29.09
CA GLY A 192 -19.27 13.59 -29.84
C GLY A 192 -20.06 12.52 -29.07
N ARG A 193 -19.44 11.81 -28.11
CA ARG A 193 -20.10 10.76 -27.31
C ARG A 193 -20.74 11.30 -26.03
N TYR A 194 -20.22 12.37 -25.42
CA TYR A 194 -20.75 12.90 -24.16
C TYR A 194 -21.93 13.86 -24.31
N ALA A 195 -22.41 14.13 -25.54
CA ALA A 195 -23.72 14.73 -25.75
C ALA A 195 -24.89 13.78 -25.37
N ALA A 196 -24.60 12.49 -25.18
CA ALA A 196 -25.56 11.52 -24.67
C ALA A 196 -24.86 10.49 -23.78
N VAL A 197 -25.26 10.43 -22.51
CA VAL A 197 -24.93 9.40 -21.51
C VAL A 197 -23.65 9.64 -20.67
N ARG A 198 -23.89 9.84 -19.37
CA ARG A 198 -22.91 9.86 -18.28
C ARG A 198 -22.65 8.41 -17.86
N ILE A 199 -21.50 7.83 -18.22
CA ILE A 199 -21.07 6.48 -17.76
C ILE A 199 -19.80 6.64 -16.90
N PRO A 200 -19.70 5.96 -15.74
CA PRO A 200 -18.55 6.05 -14.85
C PRO A 200 -17.37 5.18 -15.32
N TYR A 201 -16.15 5.70 -15.09
CA TYR A 201 -14.90 4.98 -14.79
C TYR A 201 -14.67 3.61 -15.42
N ILE A 202 -14.09 3.57 -16.63
CA ILE A 202 -13.26 2.45 -17.09
C ILE A 202 -12.11 3.03 -17.92
N PHE A 203 -10.88 2.63 -17.61
CA PHE A 203 -9.69 2.87 -18.43
C PHE A 203 -9.92 2.22 -19.80
N THR A 204 -10.40 2.99 -20.77
CA THR A 204 -10.82 2.47 -22.09
C THR A 204 -9.63 1.97 -22.90
N GLU A 205 -9.86 1.06 -23.85
CA GLU A 205 -8.84 0.57 -24.80
C GLU A 205 -8.11 1.72 -25.52
N THR A 206 -8.79 2.84 -25.75
CA THR A 206 -8.22 4.03 -26.39
C THR A 206 -7.12 4.68 -25.54
N SER A 207 -7.31 4.77 -24.23
CA SER A 207 -6.30 5.24 -23.27
C SER A 207 -5.09 4.31 -23.23
N ALA A 208 -5.32 2.99 -23.28
CA ALA A 208 -4.23 1.99 -23.32
C ALA A 208 -3.45 2.02 -24.64
N GLN A 209 -4.13 2.20 -25.79
CA GLN A 209 -3.50 2.31 -27.11
C GLN A 209 -2.67 3.60 -27.25
N MET A 210 -3.16 4.73 -26.71
CA MET A 210 -2.41 5.98 -26.70
C MET A 210 -1.16 5.89 -25.82
N MET A 211 -1.28 5.31 -24.64
CA MET A 211 -0.14 5.12 -23.75
C MET A 211 0.90 4.15 -24.36
N TRP A 212 0.46 3.11 -25.07
CA TRP A 212 1.35 2.21 -25.80
C TRP A 212 2.10 2.87 -26.97
N LEU A 213 1.41 3.70 -27.76
CA LEU A 213 2.06 4.46 -28.83
C LEU A 213 3.12 5.43 -28.28
N MET A 214 2.96 5.93 -27.05
CA MET A 214 3.99 6.73 -26.35
C MET A 214 5.20 5.89 -25.96
N VAL A 215 4.97 4.72 -25.40
CA VAL A 215 6.05 3.81 -24.96
C VAL A 215 6.88 3.29 -26.14
N ARG A 216 6.24 2.91 -27.24
CA ARG A 216 6.93 2.35 -28.41
C ARG A 216 7.93 3.33 -29.04
N ASN A 217 7.57 4.61 -29.17
CA ASN A 217 8.45 5.60 -29.80
C ASN A 217 9.60 6.03 -28.87
N VAL A 218 9.39 6.07 -27.55
CA VAL A 218 10.46 6.33 -26.58
C VAL A 218 11.50 5.19 -26.59
N ALA A 219 11.06 3.92 -26.72
CA ALA A 219 11.97 2.79 -26.85
C ALA A 219 12.82 2.83 -28.14
N THR A 220 12.26 3.30 -29.26
CA THR A 220 12.99 3.49 -30.52
C THR A 220 13.95 4.69 -30.49
N GLU A 221 13.64 5.74 -29.71
CA GLU A 221 14.53 6.91 -29.58
C GLU A 221 15.70 6.63 -28.62
N THR A 222 15.48 5.84 -27.58
CA THR A 222 16.56 5.49 -26.64
C THR A 222 17.61 4.60 -27.33
N SER A 223 17.21 3.69 -28.22
CA SER A 223 18.12 2.87 -29.02
C SER A 223 18.88 3.67 -30.09
N ALA A 224 18.24 4.64 -30.75
CA ALA A 224 18.90 5.52 -31.72
C ALA A 224 19.87 6.53 -31.07
N THR A 225 19.51 7.08 -29.90
CA THR A 225 20.34 8.08 -29.19
C THR A 225 21.56 7.43 -28.55
N THR A 226 21.44 6.20 -28.05
CA THR A 226 22.58 5.43 -27.50
C THR A 226 23.57 5.03 -28.59
N MET A 227 23.11 4.71 -29.82
CA MET A 227 24.00 4.46 -30.97
C MET A 227 24.69 5.72 -31.51
N SER A 228 24.06 6.90 -31.40
CA SER A 228 24.64 8.18 -31.79
C SER A 228 25.79 8.60 -30.86
N TYR A 229 25.61 8.41 -29.55
CA TYR A 229 26.61 8.78 -28.54
C TYR A 229 27.90 7.92 -28.59
N PHE A 230 27.81 6.67 -29.07
CA PHE A 230 28.98 5.79 -29.21
C PHE A 230 29.82 6.08 -30.47
N ARG A 231 29.26 6.71 -31.50
CA ARG A 231 30.00 7.06 -32.73
C ARG A 231 30.79 8.37 -32.63
N SER A 232 30.49 9.23 -31.63
CA SER A 232 31.20 10.50 -31.43
C SER A 232 32.39 10.41 -30.48
N THR A 233 32.56 9.30 -29.74
CA THR A 233 33.66 9.07 -28.79
C THR A 233 34.81 8.20 -29.34
N THR A 234 34.78 7.84 -30.63
CA THR A 234 35.83 7.04 -31.30
C THR A 234 36.44 7.74 -32.52
N ARG A 235 36.75 9.03 -32.40
CA ARG A 235 37.70 9.71 -33.29
C ARG A 235 38.82 10.36 -32.49
#